data_AF-A0A933R6T3-F1
#
_entry.id   AF-A0A933R6T3-F1
#
_cell.length_a   1.000
_cell.length_b   1.000
_cell.length_c   1.000
_cell.angle_alpha   90.00
_cell.angle_beta   90.00
_cell.angle_gamma   90.00
#
_symmetry.space_group_name_H-M   'P 1'
#
loop_
_entity.id
_entity.type
_entity.pdbx_description
1 polymer ?
#
loop_
_entity_poly.entity_id
_entity_poly.type
_entity_poly.pdbx_seq_one_letter_code
_entity_poly.pdbx_strand_id
1 'polypeptide(L)'
;SSNDVDEIAAFERDIALDAATELGEPEQLSLFTALSAVATGIVVHTVTAEGIAFDDEPDTAPGWSAADGEGDGGLELDLVLPDIPTDAGFARDEHRSVAEVKDELRAKNAWVAQRLVDLTGLSHREVNAEMNRRAGVTKVTLATVEQLERRLRYAESWLLRARGR
;
A
#
# COMPACT_ATOMS: atom_id res chain seq x y z
N SER A 1 -26.77 -38.72 -52.99
CA SER A 1 -25.49 -39.14 -52.40
C SER A 1 -24.61 -37.95 -52.02
N SER A 2 -25.11 -36.98 -51.25
CA SER A 2 -24.33 -35.80 -50.83
C SER A 2 -24.29 -35.62 -49.31
N ASN A 3 -24.88 -36.54 -48.54
CA ASN A 3 -25.02 -36.44 -47.09
C ASN A 3 -23.99 -37.29 -46.33
N ASP A 4 -23.41 -38.30 -46.98
CA ASP A 4 -22.48 -39.26 -46.34
C ASP A 4 -21.06 -38.70 -46.18
N VAL A 5 -20.69 -37.68 -46.96
CA VAL A 5 -19.32 -37.12 -46.95
C VAL A 5 -19.12 -36.13 -45.79
N ASP A 6 -20.17 -35.39 -45.42
CA ASP A 6 -20.13 -34.46 -44.29
C ASP A 6 -20.12 -35.19 -42.93
N GLU A 7 -20.72 -36.38 -42.86
CA GLU A 7 -20.78 -37.18 -41.63
C GLU A 7 -19.44 -37.87 -41.33
N ILE A 8 -18.72 -38.31 -42.38
CA ILE A 8 -17.35 -38.84 -42.25
C ILE A 8 -16.36 -37.73 -41.84
N ALA A 9 -16.49 -36.53 -42.42
CA ALA A 9 -15.62 -35.41 -42.09
C ALA A 9 -15.82 -34.90 -40.65
N ALA A 10 -17.02 -35.02 -40.08
CA ALA A 10 -17.28 -34.72 -38.69
C ALA A 10 -16.67 -35.77 -37.75
N PHE A 11 -16.81 -37.05 -38.09
CA PHE A 11 -16.24 -38.16 -37.32
C PHE A 11 -14.69 -38.14 -37.30
N GLU A 12 -14.05 -37.83 -38.43
CA GLU A 12 -12.59 -37.67 -38.49
C GLU A 12 -12.09 -36.47 -37.66
N ARG A 13 -12.90 -35.42 -37.54
CA ARG A 13 -12.56 -34.24 -36.74
C ARG A 13 -12.67 -34.50 -35.23
N ASP A 14 -13.63 -35.32 -34.81
CA ASP A 14 -13.75 -35.77 -33.41
C ASP A 14 -12.59 -36.72 -33.02
N ILE A 15 -12.18 -37.63 -33.90
CA ILE A 15 -11.01 -38.50 -33.66
C ILE A 15 -9.72 -37.68 -33.53
N ALA A 16 -9.55 -36.64 -34.35
CA ALA A 16 -8.39 -35.76 -34.30
C ALA A 16 -8.35 -34.88 -33.03
N LEU A 17 -9.50 -34.55 -32.45
CA LEU A 17 -9.59 -33.77 -31.22
C LEU A 17 -9.26 -34.61 -29.98
N ASP A 18 -9.71 -35.88 -29.95
CA ASP A 18 -9.39 -36.82 -28.85
C ASP A 18 -7.91 -37.23 -28.84
N ALA A 19 -7.28 -37.41 -30.01
CA ALA A 19 -5.87 -37.80 -30.12
C ALA A 19 -4.88 -36.73 -29.61
N ALA A 20 -5.27 -35.46 -29.53
CA ALA A 20 -4.44 -34.38 -29.00
C ALA A 20 -4.34 -34.39 -27.47
N THR A 21 -5.21 -35.14 -26.79
CA THR A 21 -5.34 -35.12 -25.31
C THR A 21 -4.42 -36.14 -24.62
N GLU A 22 -3.83 -37.09 -25.35
CA GLU A 22 -3.01 -38.18 -24.81
C GLU A 22 -1.49 -38.00 -24.97
N LEU A 23 -1.01 -36.85 -25.47
CA LEU A 23 0.39 -36.48 -25.32
C LEU A 23 0.60 -35.95 -23.91
N GLY A 24 0.84 -36.89 -22.98
CA GLY A 24 1.02 -36.68 -21.55
C GLY A 24 1.62 -35.31 -21.24
N GLU A 25 0.87 -34.52 -20.47
CA GLU A 25 1.29 -33.19 -20.05
C GLU A 25 2.74 -33.24 -19.56
N PRO A 26 3.61 -32.29 -19.95
CA PRO A 26 4.97 -32.30 -19.48
C PRO A 26 4.91 -32.18 -17.96
N GLU A 27 5.25 -33.26 -17.25
CA GLU A 27 5.47 -33.24 -15.82
C GLU A 27 6.45 -32.09 -15.56
N GLN A 28 5.94 -30.96 -15.05
CA GLN A 28 6.76 -29.77 -14.79
C GLN A 28 7.76 -30.14 -13.70
N LEU A 29 8.97 -30.54 -14.12
CA LEU A 29 10.07 -30.86 -13.24
C LEU A 29 10.41 -29.60 -12.42
N SER A 30 10.16 -29.65 -11.11
CA SER A 30 10.53 -28.56 -10.20
C SER A 30 12.06 -28.39 -10.20
N LEU A 31 12.55 -27.30 -10.79
CA LEU A 31 13.99 -26.98 -10.92
C LEU A 31 14.61 -26.37 -9.65
N PHE A 32 13.83 -26.18 -8.59
CA PHE A 32 14.28 -25.52 -7.38
C PHE A 32 14.12 -26.43 -6.17
N THR A 33 15.17 -27.19 -5.86
CA THR A 33 15.31 -27.85 -4.56
C THR A 33 16.19 -26.97 -3.67
N ALA A 34 15.60 -26.40 -2.63
CA ALA A 34 16.36 -25.59 -1.66
C ALA A 34 17.21 -26.52 -0.78
N LEU A 35 18.53 -26.53 -1.04
CA LEU A 35 19.51 -27.15 -0.16
C LEU A 35 19.78 -26.13 0.97
N SER A 36 19.34 -26.45 2.18
CA SER A 36 19.31 -25.62 3.40
C SER A 36 20.35 -24.48 3.51
N ALA A 37 19.94 -23.32 4.03
CA ALA A 37 20.84 -22.26 4.49
C ALA A 37 20.91 -22.22 6.03
N VAL A 38 22.12 -22.05 6.59
CA VAL A 38 22.34 -21.82 8.03
C VAL A 38 23.05 -20.48 8.20
N ALA A 39 22.43 -19.58 8.96
CA ALA A 39 23.01 -18.29 9.32
C ALA A 39 24.04 -18.45 10.45
N THR A 40 25.31 -18.21 10.15
CA THR A 40 26.42 -18.32 11.13
C THR A 40 26.87 -16.97 11.71
N GLY A 41 26.15 -15.88 11.41
CA GLY A 41 26.63 -14.51 11.63
C GLY A 41 25.92 -13.69 12.71
N ILE A 42 25.06 -14.27 13.56
CA ILE A 42 24.36 -13.49 14.58
C ILE A 42 25.19 -13.48 15.87
N VAL A 43 25.93 -12.40 16.11
CA VAL A 43 26.55 -12.10 17.41
C VAL A 43 25.68 -11.06 18.10
N VAL A 44 24.91 -11.49 19.10
CA VAL A 44 24.04 -10.59 19.88
C VAL A 44 24.86 -10.01 21.04
N HIS A 45 25.25 -8.74 20.93
CA HIS A 45 25.88 -8.00 22.03
C HIS A 45 24.80 -7.31 22.88
N THR A 46 24.09 -8.07 23.72
CA THR A 46 23.01 -7.54 24.60
C THR A 46 23.45 -7.20 26.02
N VAL A 47 24.74 -7.23 26.34
CA VAL A 47 25.22 -7.02 27.70
C VAL A 47 26.19 -5.85 27.74
N THR A 48 25.72 -4.72 28.25
CA THR A 48 26.55 -3.58 28.66
C THR A 48 26.63 -3.53 30.19
N ALA A 49 27.55 -2.73 30.74
CA ALA A 49 27.73 -2.60 32.19
C ALA A 49 26.49 -2.09 32.95
N GLU A 50 25.50 -1.51 32.25
CA GLU A 50 24.26 -0.95 32.81
C GLU A 50 23.03 -1.86 32.61
N GLY A 51 23.18 -3.06 32.00
CA GLY A 51 22.11 -4.04 31.81
C GLY A 51 21.78 -4.35 30.34
N ILE A 52 20.67 -5.08 30.12
CA ILE A 52 20.18 -5.48 28.79
C ILE A 52 19.57 -4.26 28.10
N ALA A 53 20.30 -3.69 27.15
CA ALA A 53 19.78 -2.67 26.25
C ALA A 53 19.39 -3.34 24.92
N PHE A 54 18.15 -3.16 24.49
CA PHE A 54 17.73 -3.45 23.12
C PHE A 54 18.01 -2.18 22.31
N ASP A 55 19.06 -2.23 21.49
CA ASP A 55 19.31 -1.21 20.47
C ASP A 55 18.35 -1.48 19.30
N ASP A 56 17.41 -0.57 19.08
CA ASP A 56 16.39 -0.65 18.00
C ASP A 56 16.93 -0.03 16.69
N GLU A 57 18.20 0.40 16.68
CA GLU A 57 18.90 0.91 15.51
C GLU A 57 19.49 -0.26 14.71
N PRO A 58 19.25 -0.34 13.38
CA PRO A 58 19.83 -1.40 12.58
C PRO A 58 21.36 -1.28 12.58
N ASP A 59 22.03 -2.35 12.98
CA ASP A 59 23.49 -2.49 12.93
C ASP A 59 23.96 -2.26 11.47
N THR A 60 24.42 -1.04 11.19
CA THR A 60 24.94 -0.70 9.87
C THR A 60 26.31 -1.34 9.74
N ALA A 61 26.48 -2.21 8.73
CA ALA A 61 27.74 -2.90 8.52
C ALA A 61 28.90 -1.88 8.44
N PRO A 62 30.07 -2.16 9.05
CA PRO A 62 31.20 -1.24 9.02
C PRO A 62 31.65 -1.04 7.56
N GLY A 63 31.32 0.12 7.01
CA GLY A 63 31.47 0.46 5.59
C GLY A 63 30.24 1.13 4.96
N TRP A 64 29.07 1.05 5.60
CA TRP A 64 27.90 1.87 5.28
C TRP A 64 27.83 3.04 6.25
N SER A 65 28.72 4.02 6.07
CA SER A 65 28.45 5.35 6.62
C SER A 65 27.34 5.97 5.77
N ALA A 66 26.24 6.41 6.41
CA ALA A 66 25.43 7.48 5.84
C ALA A 66 26.37 8.69 5.69
N ALA A 67 26.97 8.81 4.52
CA ALA A 67 27.92 9.87 4.23
C ALA A 67 27.11 11.17 4.06
N ASP A 68 26.89 11.86 5.18
CA ASP A 68 26.66 13.30 5.16
C ASP A 68 27.98 13.97 4.77
N GLY A 69 28.23 14.15 3.47
CA GLY A 69 29.39 14.90 3.00
C GLY A 69 29.71 14.71 1.52
N GLU A 70 29.70 15.83 0.79
CA GLU A 70 30.12 16.06 -0.59
C GLU A 70 31.05 14.99 -1.19
N GLY A 71 30.46 14.02 -1.89
CA GLY A 71 31.18 13.14 -2.80
C GLY A 71 31.33 13.79 -4.17
N ASP A 72 32.49 14.42 -4.42
CA ASP A 72 32.99 14.67 -5.78
C ASP A 72 33.38 13.34 -6.42
N GLY A 73 32.35 12.63 -6.88
CA GLY A 73 32.42 11.29 -7.46
C GLY A 73 31.09 10.93 -8.10
N GLY A 74 30.43 11.93 -8.68
CA GLY A 74 29.14 11.82 -9.34
C GLY A 74 29.24 10.95 -10.58
N LEU A 75 29.12 9.63 -10.41
CA LEU A 75 28.44 8.84 -11.43
C LEU A 75 26.97 9.24 -11.35
N GLU A 76 26.64 10.35 -12.01
CA GLU A 76 25.27 10.70 -12.34
C GLU A 76 24.75 9.58 -13.23
N LEU A 77 24.12 8.59 -12.61
CA LEU A 77 23.37 7.57 -13.31
C LEU A 77 22.19 8.28 -13.96
N ASP A 78 22.33 8.61 -15.24
CA ASP A 78 21.23 9.03 -16.11
C ASP A 78 20.30 7.82 -16.33
N LEU A 79 19.56 7.48 -15.27
CA LEU A 79 18.57 6.43 -15.21
C LEU A 79 17.29 6.96 -15.87
N VAL A 80 17.26 6.90 -17.21
CA VAL A 80 16.01 7.02 -17.95
C VAL A 80 15.24 5.73 -17.77
N LEU A 81 14.36 5.69 -16.76
CA LEU A 81 13.48 4.55 -16.55
C LEU A 81 12.42 4.55 -17.66
N PRO A 82 12.26 3.45 -18.42
CA PRO A 82 11.19 3.38 -19.40
C PRO A 82 9.84 3.40 -18.69
N ASP A 83 8.91 4.19 -19.20
CA ASP A 83 7.55 4.20 -18.73
C ASP A 83 6.93 2.81 -18.92
N ILE A 84 6.70 2.09 -17.82
CA ILE A 84 6.01 0.81 -17.85
C ILE A 84 4.51 1.12 -17.87
N PRO A 85 3.78 0.75 -18.95
CA PRO A 85 2.33 0.89 -18.95
C PRO A 85 1.77 -0.06 -17.90
N THR A 86 1.28 0.50 -16.81
CA THR A 86 0.36 -0.23 -15.92
C THR A 86 -0.99 -0.33 -16.62
N ASP A 87 -1.88 -1.24 -16.18
CA ASP A 87 -3.27 -1.33 -16.68
C ASP A 87 -4.05 -0.01 -16.56
N ALA A 88 -3.51 0.99 -15.83
CA ALA A 88 -4.06 2.33 -15.69
C ALA A 88 -3.42 3.40 -16.62
N GLY A 89 -2.51 3.02 -17.53
CA GLY A 89 -1.79 3.95 -18.41
C GLY A 89 -0.55 4.61 -17.77
N PHE A 90 0.10 5.50 -18.52
CA PHE A 90 1.26 6.29 -18.07
C PHE A 90 0.84 7.18 -16.90
N ALA A 91 1.40 6.95 -15.70
CA ALA A 91 1.21 7.85 -14.57
C ALA A 91 1.98 9.15 -14.85
N ARG A 92 1.32 10.10 -15.49
CA ARG A 92 1.81 11.48 -15.54
C ARG A 92 1.88 12.01 -14.10
N ASP A 93 3.05 12.52 -13.73
CA ASP A 93 3.25 13.41 -12.59
C ASP A 93 2.03 14.32 -12.38
N GLU A 94 1.44 14.31 -11.17
CA GLU A 94 0.45 15.24 -10.59
C GLU A 94 -0.60 14.56 -9.66
N HIS A 95 -0.53 13.25 -9.42
CA HIS A 95 -1.49 12.58 -8.54
C HIS A 95 -0.93 12.43 -7.12
N ARG A 96 -1.30 13.35 -6.22
CA ARG A 96 -1.06 13.22 -4.77
C ARG A 96 -1.38 11.80 -4.31
N SER A 97 -0.49 11.21 -3.53
CA SER A 97 -0.69 9.88 -2.98
C SER A 97 -1.91 9.83 -2.07
N VAL A 98 -2.52 8.66 -1.95
CA VAL A 98 -3.65 8.44 -1.02
C VAL A 98 -3.25 8.77 0.43
N ALA A 99 -1.98 8.54 0.79
CA ALA A 99 -1.45 8.88 2.11
C ALA A 99 -1.51 10.39 2.36
N GLU A 100 -0.97 11.19 1.45
CA GLU A 100 -0.99 12.66 1.53
C GLU A 100 -2.42 13.19 1.60
N VAL A 101 -3.33 12.66 0.77
CA VAL A 101 -4.75 13.04 0.81
C VAL A 101 -5.36 12.77 2.19
N LYS A 102 -5.06 11.63 2.80
CA LYS A 102 -5.55 11.31 4.15
C LYS A 102 -4.96 12.24 5.21
N ASP A 103 -3.68 12.57 5.11
CA ASP A 103 -3.02 13.45 6.08
C ASP A 103 -3.53 14.89 6.00
N GLU A 104 -3.71 15.43 4.79
CA GLU A 104 -4.37 16.71 4.60
C GLU A 104 -5.79 16.73 5.19
N LEU A 105 -6.57 15.67 4.97
CA LEU A 105 -7.92 15.56 5.51
C LEU A 105 -7.91 15.47 7.04
N ARG A 106 -6.98 14.75 7.65
CA ARG A 106 -6.82 14.70 9.11
C ARG A 106 -6.45 16.07 9.67
N ALA A 107 -5.55 16.80 9.02
CA ALA A 107 -5.17 18.16 9.41
C ALA A 107 -6.36 19.13 9.35
N LYS A 108 -7.11 19.14 8.23
CA LYS A 108 -8.33 19.96 8.08
C LYS A 108 -9.37 19.62 9.15
N ASN A 109 -9.59 18.33 9.39
CA ASN A 109 -10.50 17.88 10.44
C ASN A 109 -10.07 18.35 11.85
N ALA A 110 -8.78 18.27 12.17
CA ALA A 110 -8.24 18.71 13.44
C ALA A 110 -8.41 20.23 13.62
N TRP A 111 -8.17 21.01 12.56
CA TRP A 111 -8.36 22.45 12.57
C TRP A 111 -9.83 22.84 12.82
N VAL A 112 -10.78 22.21 12.12
CA VAL A 112 -12.22 22.46 12.35
C VAL A 112 -12.64 22.05 13.76
N ALA A 113 -12.12 20.93 14.27
CA ALA A 113 -12.39 20.46 15.64
C ALA A 113 -11.91 21.48 16.69
N GLN A 114 -10.70 22.04 16.52
CA GLN A 114 -10.20 23.12 17.38
C GLN A 114 -11.16 24.31 17.36
N ARG A 115 -11.57 24.75 16.15
CA ARG A 115 -12.46 25.90 16.03
C ARG A 115 -13.84 25.67 16.67
N LEU A 116 -14.34 24.43 16.61
CA LEU A 116 -15.57 24.04 17.28
C LEU A 116 -15.42 24.10 18.80
N VAL A 117 -14.30 23.65 19.36
CA VAL A 117 -14.01 23.77 20.80
C VAL A 117 -14.02 25.24 21.22
N ASP A 118 -13.31 26.09 20.48
CA ASP A 118 -13.21 27.53 20.80
C ASP A 118 -14.58 28.23 20.81
N LEU A 119 -15.47 27.86 19.89
CA LEU A 119 -16.78 28.52 19.75
C LEU A 119 -17.87 27.91 20.65
N THR A 120 -17.82 26.61 20.90
CA THR A 120 -18.88 25.92 21.67
C THR A 120 -18.55 25.76 23.15
N GLY A 121 -17.29 25.89 23.53
CA GLY A 121 -16.81 25.63 24.89
C GLY A 121 -16.79 24.15 25.28
N LEU A 122 -17.16 23.24 24.37
CA LEU A 122 -17.10 21.80 24.59
C LEU A 122 -15.66 21.31 24.67
N SER A 123 -15.41 20.22 25.40
CA SER A 123 -14.06 19.64 25.42
C SER A 123 -13.69 19.01 24.07
N HIS A 124 -12.38 18.97 23.77
CA HIS A 124 -11.86 18.27 22.59
C HIS A 124 -12.36 16.84 22.45
N ARG A 125 -12.51 16.12 23.58
CA ARG A 125 -12.99 14.74 23.61
C ARG A 125 -14.44 14.65 23.13
N GLU A 126 -15.30 15.57 23.58
CA GLU A 126 -16.72 15.59 23.21
C GLU A 126 -16.90 15.94 21.73
N VAL A 127 -16.20 16.97 21.25
CA VAL A 127 -16.24 17.38 19.84
C VAL A 127 -15.75 16.24 18.94
N ASN A 128 -14.61 15.63 19.26
CA ASN A 128 -14.08 14.52 18.48
C ASN A 128 -14.97 13.27 18.52
N ALA A 129 -15.57 12.96 19.67
CA ALA A 129 -16.50 11.84 19.79
C ALA A 129 -17.75 12.05 18.92
N GLU A 130 -18.31 13.27 18.90
CA GLU A 130 -19.47 13.56 18.07
C GLU A 130 -19.12 13.54 16.57
N MET A 131 -18.01 14.15 16.18
CA MET A 131 -17.51 14.08 14.79
C MET A 131 -17.31 12.63 14.33
N ASN A 132 -16.70 11.80 15.18
CA ASN A 132 -16.45 10.38 14.89
C ASN A 132 -17.76 9.59 14.76
N ARG A 133 -18.69 9.77 15.69
CA ARG A 133 -20.02 9.12 15.69
C ARG A 133 -20.78 9.42 14.40
N ARG A 134 -20.76 10.67 13.95
CA ARG A 134 -21.49 11.15 12.76
C ARG A 134 -20.85 10.71 11.45
N ALA A 135 -19.53 10.57 11.44
CA ALA A 135 -18.80 10.09 10.28
C ALA A 135 -18.76 8.55 10.17
N GLY A 136 -19.08 7.83 11.24
CA GLY A 136 -18.89 6.38 11.34
C GLY A 136 -17.42 5.98 11.49
N VAL A 137 -16.62 6.79 12.19
CA VAL A 137 -15.19 6.57 12.41
C VAL A 137 -14.96 6.00 13.80
N THR A 138 -14.41 4.80 13.90
CA THR A 138 -14.00 4.22 15.20
C THR A 138 -12.64 4.78 15.64
N LYS A 139 -11.65 4.80 14.74
CA LYS A 139 -10.30 5.33 14.99
C LYS A 139 -9.84 6.16 13.79
N VAL A 140 -9.45 7.42 14.03
CA VAL A 140 -9.09 8.39 12.97
C VAL A 140 -7.86 7.94 12.17
N THR A 141 -6.92 7.22 12.79
CA THR A 141 -5.74 6.69 12.10
C THR A 141 -6.10 5.65 11.04
N LEU A 142 -7.15 4.84 11.29
CA LEU A 142 -7.61 3.77 10.40
C LEU A 142 -8.71 4.22 9.43
N ALA A 143 -9.21 5.45 9.56
CA ALA A 143 -10.31 5.96 8.74
C ALA A 143 -9.94 5.96 7.25
N THR A 144 -10.93 5.68 6.40
CA THR A 144 -10.81 5.83 4.94
C THR A 144 -10.88 7.30 4.52
N VAL A 145 -10.50 7.61 3.28
CA VAL A 145 -10.64 8.97 2.71
C VAL A 145 -12.09 9.45 2.80
N GLU A 146 -13.04 8.63 2.35
CA GLU A 146 -14.47 8.95 2.38
C GLU A 146 -14.98 9.25 3.80
N GLN A 147 -14.54 8.47 4.79
CA GLN A 147 -14.90 8.69 6.19
C GLN A 147 -14.35 10.02 6.72
N LEU A 148 -13.11 10.37 6.38
CA LEU A 148 -12.49 11.64 6.79
C LEU A 148 -13.15 12.85 6.12
N GLU A 149 -13.54 12.73 4.85
CA GLU A 149 -14.29 13.78 4.15
C GLU A 149 -15.70 13.95 4.74
N ARG A 150 -16.40 12.85 5.02
CA ARG A 150 -17.72 12.88 5.66
C ARG A 150 -17.65 13.55 7.03
N ARG A 151 -16.60 13.24 7.80
CA ARG A 151 -16.28 13.88 9.08
C ARG A 151 -16.06 15.38 8.92
N LEU A 152 -15.30 15.80 7.90
CA LEU A 152 -15.05 17.21 7.61
C LEU A 152 -16.34 17.96 7.24
N ARG A 153 -17.13 17.43 6.30
CA ARG A 153 -18.40 18.04 5.86
C ARG A 153 -19.38 18.24 7.03
N TYR A 154 -19.49 17.25 7.91
CA TYR A 154 -20.31 17.36 9.11
C TYR A 154 -19.78 18.44 10.05
N ALA A 155 -18.47 18.45 10.30
CA ALA A 155 -17.84 19.40 11.22
C ALA A 155 -17.95 20.85 10.71
N GLU A 156 -17.78 21.09 9.41
CA GLU A 156 -17.99 22.39 8.78
C GLU A 156 -19.45 22.84 8.89
N SER A 157 -20.40 21.93 8.63
CA SER A 157 -21.83 22.22 8.80
C SER A 157 -22.18 22.56 10.25
N TRP A 158 -21.55 21.88 11.22
CA TRP A 158 -21.71 22.20 12.64
C TRP A 158 -21.09 23.55 12.97
N LEU A 159 -19.90 23.83 12.45
CA LEU A 159 -19.19 25.10 12.67
C LEU A 159 -20.01 26.29 12.16
N LEU A 160 -20.62 26.18 10.99
CA LEU A 160 -21.52 27.20 10.44
C LEU A 160 -22.72 27.46 11.37
N ARG A 161 -23.36 26.39 11.87
CA ARG A 161 -24.47 26.53 12.83
C ARG A 161 -24.03 27.13 14.16
N ALA A 162 -22.82 26.81 14.63
CA ALA A 162 -22.29 27.34 15.89
C ALA A 162 -21.95 28.84 15.79
N ARG A 163 -21.54 29.33 14.61
CA ARG A 163 -21.26 30.76 14.37
C ARG A 163 -22.51 31.62 14.21
N GLY A 164 -23.62 31.03 13.79
CA GLY A 164 -24.90 31.72 13.62
C GLY A 164 -25.73 31.83 14.92
N ARG A 165 -25.16 31.47 16.07
CA ARG A 165 -25.80 31.58 17.39
C ARG A 165 -25.15 32.67 18.22
#